data_AF-A0A1J3FVF3-F1
#
_entry.id   AF-A0A1J3FVF3-F1
#
_cell.length_a   1.000
_cell.length_b   1.000
_cell.length_c   1.000
_cell.angle_alpha   90.00
_cell.angle_beta   90.00
_cell.angle_gamma   90.00
#
_symmetry.space_group_name_H-M   'P 1'
#
loop_
_entity.id
_entity.type
_entity.pdbx_description
1 polymer ?
#
loop_
_entity_poly.entity_id
_entity_poly.type
_entity_poly.pdbx_seq_one_letter_code
_entity_poly.pdbx_strand_id
1 'polypeptide(L)' 'MSRLTVTVSFLALFLSLATVSGDVIRLPSQASKFFRPTENDGDDDASAGTKWAVLVAGSSGYWNYRHQADVC' A
#
# COMPACT_ATOMS: atom_id res chain seq x y z
N MET A 1 31.18 -9.86 30.08
CA MET A 1 31.17 -8.91 28.94
C MET A 1 30.46 -9.47 27.70
N SER A 2 30.73 -10.71 27.28
CA SER A 2 30.14 -11.30 26.05
C SER A 2 28.60 -11.43 26.05
N ARG A 3 27.98 -11.79 27.18
CA ARG A 3 26.52 -11.98 27.24
C ARG A 3 25.72 -10.68 27.06
N LEU A 4 26.24 -9.57 27.59
CA LEU A 4 25.62 -8.26 27.45
C LEU A 4 25.70 -7.75 26.01
N THR A 5 26.84 -7.98 25.35
CA THR A 5 27.05 -7.61 23.94
C THR A 5 26.10 -8.38 23.01
N VAL A 6 25.92 -9.69 23.24
CA VAL A 6 25.01 -10.53 22.46
C VAL A 6 23.56 -10.07 22.62
N THR A 7 23.12 -9.80 23.85
CA THR A 7 21.75 -9.31 24.10
C THR A 7 21.48 -7.96 23.46
N VAL A 8 22.44 -7.04 23.51
CA VAL A 8 22.30 -5.71 22.88
C VAL A 8 22.26 -5.84 21.35
N SER A 9 23.07 -6.74 20.78
CA SER A 9 23.08 -6.97 19.33
C SER A 9 21.77 -7.58 18.81
N PHE A 10 21.18 -8.53 19.55
CA PHE A 10 19.87 -9.10 19.21
C PHE A 10 18.76 -8.06 19.35
N LEU A 11 18.78 -7.23 20.40
CA LEU A 11 17.80 -6.18 20.61
C LEU A 11 17.87 -5.12 19.50
N ALA A 12 19.08 -4.71 19.11
CA ALA A 12 19.30 -3.78 18.00
C ALA A 12 18.79 -4.36 16.67
N LEU A 13 19.05 -5.64 16.41
CA LEU A 13 18.54 -6.33 15.21
C LEU A 13 17.02 -6.39 15.18
N PHE A 14 16.39 -6.71 16.32
CA PHE A 14 14.92 -6.73 16.46
C PHE A 14 14.30 -5.35 16.24
N LEU A 15 14.88 -4.29 16.83
CA LEU A 15 14.41 -2.92 16.60
C LEU A 15 14.54 -2.51 15.13
N SER A 16 15.65 -2.87 14.48
CA SER A 16 15.86 -2.61 13.05
C SER A 16 14.77 -3.26 12.20
N LEU A 17 14.43 -4.52 12.49
CA LEU A 17 13.43 -5.26 11.75
C LEU A 17 12.00 -4.73 12.00
N ALA A 18 11.73 -4.23 13.21
CA ALA A 18 10.45 -3.62 13.56
C ALA A 18 10.22 -2.25 12.89
N THR A 19 11.28 -1.57 12.43
CA THR A 19 11.17 -0.26 11.75
C THR A 19 10.84 -0.34 10.26
N VAL A 20 10.91 -1.54 9.66
CA VAL A 20 10.40 -1.81 8.30
C VAL A 20 8.91 -2.08 8.37
N SER A 21 8.14 -1.05 8.72
CA SER A 21 6.71 -1.00 8.49
C SER A 21 6.44 0.25 7.65
N GLY A 22 6.83 0.17 6.38
CA GLY A 22 6.56 1.21 5.40
C GLY A 22 5.11 1.12 4.99
N ASP A 23 4.36 2.17 5.29
CA ASP A 23 2.95 2.40 4.95
C ASP A 23 2.76 2.52 3.42
N VAL A 24 2.94 1.42 2.71
CA VAL A 24 2.79 1.35 1.24
C VAL A 24 1.33 1.14 0.85
N ILE A 25 0.51 0.57 1.73
CA ILE A 25 -0.91 0.32 1.46
C ILE A 25 -1.76 1.36 2.18
N ARG A 26 -2.02 2.46 1.49
CA ARG A 26 -2.96 3.48 1.96
C ARG A 26 -4.38 2.93 1.99
N LEU A 27 -5.15 3.33 3.01
CA LEU A 27 -6.59 3.04 3.07
C LEU A 27 -7.32 3.62 1.84
N PRO A 28 -8.45 3.03 1.40
CA PRO A 28 -9.23 3.56 0.28
C PRO A 28 -9.64 5.04 0.46
N SER A 29 -9.95 5.45 1.70
CA SER A 29 -10.23 6.86 2.03
C SER A 29 -9.02 7.77 1.83
N GLN A 30 -7.80 7.26 2.03
CA GLN A 30 -6.53 7.98 1.81
C GLN A 30 -6.09 7.94 0.34
N ALA A 31 -6.49 6.92 -0.42
CA ALA A 31 -6.24 6.82 -1.85
C ALA A 31 -7.19 7.72 -2.67
N SER A 32 -8.38 8.03 -2.16
CA SER A 32 -9.39 8.86 -2.83
C SER A 32 -8.87 10.22 -3.35
N LYS A 33 -7.86 10.80 -2.67
CA LYS A 33 -7.21 12.06 -3.08
C LYS A 33 -6.47 11.95 -4.42
N PHE A 34 -5.97 10.76 -4.78
CA PHE A 34 -5.32 10.53 -6.09
C PHE A 34 -6.33 10.43 -7.23
N PHE A 35 -7.58 10.06 -6.94
CA PHE A 35 -8.60 9.84 -7.95
C PHE A 35 -9.49 11.05 -8.21
N ARG A 36 -9.30 12.17 -7.49
CA ARG A 36 -10.05 13.41 -7.76
C ARG A 36 -9.52 14.07 -9.03
N PRO A 37 -10.35 14.32 -10.05
CA PRO A 37 -9.99 15.19 -11.15
C PRO A 37 -9.64 16.58 -10.58
N THR A 38 -8.60 17.20 -11.10
CA THR A 38 -8.29 18.60 -10.75
C THR A 38 -9.38 19.46 -11.41
N GLU A 39 -10.15 20.21 -10.62
CA GLU A 39 -11.32 20.98 -11.06
C GLU A 39 -10.96 22.27 -11.85
N ASN A 40 -9.87 22.26 -12.63
CA ASN A 40 -9.44 23.38 -13.47
C ASN A 40 -9.15 22.88 -14.88
N ASP A 41 -10.14 22.88 -15.77
CA ASP A 41 -10.22 23.92 -16.81
C ASP A 41 -11.44 23.64 -17.68
N GLY A 42 -12.11 24.73 -18.03
CA GLY A 42 -13.37 24.72 -18.75
C GLY A 42 -13.26 24.17 -20.15
N ASP A 43 -14.44 23.76 -20.60
CA ASP A 43 -14.83 23.47 -21.96
C ASP A 43 -14.25 22.23 -22.65
N ASP A 44 -15.20 21.60 -23.32
CA ASP A 44 -15.07 20.72 -24.45
C ASP A 44 -14.71 19.27 -24.19
N ASP A 45 -15.68 18.47 -24.62
CA ASP A 45 -15.81 17.03 -24.86
C ASP A 45 -14.66 16.39 -25.70
N ALA A 46 -13.44 16.96 -25.64
CA ALA A 46 -12.31 16.70 -26.55
C ALA A 46 -11.07 16.08 -25.86
N SER A 47 -11.07 15.89 -24.54
CA SER A 47 -9.98 15.16 -23.86
C SER A 47 -10.45 14.05 -22.92
N ALA A 48 -11.52 13.35 -23.30
CA ALA A 48 -11.88 12.05 -22.70
C ALA A 48 -10.83 10.99 -23.08
N GLY A 49 -9.60 11.14 -22.60
CA GLY A 49 -8.56 10.14 -22.69
C GLY A 49 -9.01 8.83 -22.04
N THR A 50 -8.35 7.73 -22.40
CA THR A 50 -8.69 6.41 -21.86
C THR A 50 -8.46 6.39 -20.34
N LYS A 51 -9.51 6.06 -19.58
CA LYS A 51 -9.43 5.86 -18.12
C LYS A 51 -8.92 4.45 -17.85
N TRP A 52 -7.78 4.34 -17.19
CA TRP A 52 -7.17 3.07 -16.81
C TRP A 52 -7.26 2.86 -15.30
N ALA A 53 -7.38 1.59 -14.90
CA ALA A 53 -7.31 1.17 -13.50
C ALA A 53 -6.37 -0.04 -13.38
N VAL A 54 -5.71 -0.15 -12.22
CA VAL A 54 -4.90 -1.32 -11.84
C VAL A 54 -5.46 -1.85 -10.53
N LEU A 55 -5.87 -3.11 -10.53
CA LEU A 55 -6.41 -3.81 -9.37
C LEU A 55 -5.43 -4.95 -8.99
N VAL A 56 -5.11 -5.10 -7.71
CA VAL A 56 -4.13 -6.09 -7.24
C VAL A 56 -4.66 -6.80 -5.99
N ALA A 57 -4.71 -8.13 -6.03
CA ALA A 57 -4.92 -8.95 -4.84
C ALA A 57 -3.57 -9.26 -4.18
N GLY A 58 -3.41 -8.84 -2.92
CA GLY A 58 -2.14 -8.96 -2.19
C GLY A 58 -1.87 -10.33 -1.55
N SER A 59 -2.70 -11.35 -1.75
CA SER A 59 -2.47 -12.69 -1.21
C SER A 59 -3.19 -13.81 -1.97
N SER A 60 -2.90 -15.07 -1.62
CA SER A 60 -3.44 -16.27 -2.26
C SER A 60 -3.96 -17.32 -1.25
N GLY A 61 -4.61 -18.37 -1.76
CA GLY A 61 -5.15 -19.50 -0.99
C GLY A 61 -6.61 -19.35 -0.53
N TYR A 62 -7.24 -20.48 -0.17
CA TYR A 62 -8.68 -20.56 0.13
C TYR A 62 -9.12 -19.62 1.26
N TRP A 63 -8.35 -19.54 2.34
CA TRP A 63 -8.63 -18.65 3.48
C TRP A 63 -8.62 -17.15 3.12
N ASN A 64 -8.00 -16.80 1.99
CA ASN A 64 -7.90 -15.43 1.47
C ASN A 64 -8.76 -15.21 0.22
N TYR A 65 -9.76 -16.07 -0.02
CA TYR A 65 -10.65 -15.97 -1.19
C TYR A 65 -11.21 -14.55 -1.37
N ARG A 66 -11.61 -13.88 -0.27
CA ARG A 66 -12.15 -12.51 -0.31
C ARG A 66 -11.23 -11.51 -1.02
N HIS A 67 -9.91 -11.63 -0.92
CA HIS A 67 -9.00 -10.65 -1.56
C HIS A 67 -9.02 -10.74 -3.10
N GLN A 68 -9.30 -11.92 -3.66
CA GLN A 68 -9.49 -12.09 -5.10
C GLN A 68 -10.92 -11.76 -5.50
N ALA A 69 -11.90 -12.12 -4.66
CA ALA A 69 -13.31 -11.78 -4.89
C ALA A 69 -13.56 -10.27 -4.89
N ASP A 70 -12.88 -9.51 -4.03
CA ASP A 70 -12.98 -8.04 -3.98
C ASP A 70 -12.36 -7.36 -5.21
N VAL A 71 -11.54 -8.07 -6.00
CA VAL A 71 -10.93 -7.58 -7.26
C VAL A 71 -11.82 -7.86 -8.48
N CYS A 72 -12.64 -8.90 -8.45
CA CYS A 72 -13.57 -9.28 -9.53
C CYS A 72 -14.84 -8.43 -9.53
#